data_AF-A0A497LNU6-F1
#
_entry.id   AF-A0A497LNU6-F1
#
_cell.length_a   1.000
_cell.length_b   1.000
_cell.length_c   1.000
_cell.angle_alpha   90.00
_cell.angle_beta   90.00
_cell.angle_gamma   90.00
#
_symmetry.space_group_name_H-M   'P 1'
#
loop_
_entity.id
_entity.type
_entity.pdbx_description
1 polymer ?
#
loop_
_entity_poly.entity_id
_entity_poly.type
_entity_poly.pdbx_seq_one_letter_code
_entity_poly.pdbx_strand_id
1 'polypeptide(L)'
;MIGISEHSLPMVHAYARIYYEFEASTLQRLLSEAFISLNKASFQLPYEEVVCTLEVGVADGKDFTFLGEEEARKLRKTLKERRLPRLDFIVYANYRRSLEGARSLWGDLQRVRIVFPEENTAEIQVFHFKGTRRLPLDELLSRIIEQVRLEADRRSLPPPQISVLRGR
;
A
#
# COMPACT_ATOMS: atom_id res chain seq x y z
N MET A 1 11.06 8.16 -12.23
CA MET A 1 9.93 7.51 -12.92
C MET A 1 8.90 7.17 -11.88
N ILE A 2 7.70 7.74 -11.97
CA ILE A 2 6.65 7.49 -10.99
C ILE A 2 6.27 6.00 -10.93
N GLY A 3 6.07 5.49 -9.70
CA GLY A 3 5.77 4.10 -9.40
C GLY A 3 6.99 3.23 -9.13
N ILE A 4 8.23 3.67 -9.42
CA ILE A 4 9.45 2.87 -9.19
C ILE A 4 10.45 3.67 -8.36
N SER A 5 10.97 3.02 -7.33
CA SER A 5 12.08 3.55 -6.55
C SER A 5 13.42 2.90 -6.94
N GLU A 6 14.46 3.71 -7.03
CA GLU A 6 15.86 3.30 -7.26
C GLU A 6 16.53 2.77 -5.99
N HIS A 7 15.96 3.07 -4.81
CA HIS A 7 16.52 2.66 -3.53
C HIS A 7 16.48 1.14 -3.39
N SER A 8 17.62 0.58 -2.98
CA SER A 8 17.70 -0.77 -2.45
C SER A 8 16.79 -0.89 -1.23
N LEU A 9 16.30 -2.11 -0.99
CA LEU A 9 15.45 -2.40 0.14
C LEU A 9 16.21 -3.24 1.16
N PRO A 10 16.01 -2.97 2.46
CA PRO A 10 16.53 -3.82 3.52
C PRO A 10 15.73 -5.15 3.56
N MET A 11 15.80 -5.87 4.68
CA MET A 11 15.04 -7.09 4.91
C MET A 11 13.52 -6.86 4.85
N VAL A 12 12.80 -7.75 4.16
CA VAL A 12 11.33 -7.80 4.14
C VAL A 12 10.85 -8.14 5.55
N HIS A 13 9.98 -7.31 6.13
CA HIS A 13 9.44 -7.53 7.49
C HIS A 13 8.12 -8.29 7.48
N ALA A 14 7.29 -8.04 6.46
CA ALA A 14 6.05 -8.77 6.21
C ALA A 14 5.80 -8.85 4.71
N TYR A 15 5.09 -9.89 4.26
CA TYR A 15 4.65 -10.00 2.88
C TYR A 15 3.34 -10.76 2.73
N ALA A 16 2.63 -10.48 1.65
CA ALA A 16 1.50 -11.27 1.20
C ALA A 16 1.72 -11.68 -0.25
N ARG A 17 1.29 -12.89 -0.61
CA ARG A 17 1.20 -13.35 -2.00
C ARG A 17 -0.26 -13.43 -2.39
N ILE A 18 -0.56 -12.88 -3.56
CA ILE A 18 -1.89 -12.92 -4.14
C ILE A 18 -1.85 -13.57 -5.52
N TYR A 19 -2.93 -14.29 -5.84
CA TYR A 19 -3.24 -14.80 -7.16
C TYR A 19 -4.36 -13.97 -7.79
N TYR A 20 -4.32 -13.78 -9.10
CA TYR A 20 -5.32 -13.01 -9.85
C TYR A 20 -5.56 -13.62 -11.25
N GLU A 21 -6.78 -13.48 -11.77
CA GLU A 21 -7.24 -14.16 -13.01
C GLU A 21 -7.36 -13.22 -14.22
N PHE A 22 -6.69 -12.07 -14.17
CA PHE A 22 -6.74 -11.04 -15.21
C PHE A 22 -5.34 -10.52 -15.54
N GLU A 23 -5.21 -9.61 -16.51
CA GLU A 23 -3.90 -9.11 -16.90
C GLU A 23 -3.17 -8.38 -15.76
N ALA A 24 -1.85 -8.56 -15.69
CA ALA A 24 -1.00 -7.84 -14.72
C ALA A 24 -1.10 -6.30 -14.85
N SER A 25 -1.38 -5.79 -16.06
CA SER A 25 -1.65 -4.37 -16.33
C SER A 25 -2.88 -3.89 -15.54
N THR A 26 -3.94 -4.69 -15.53
CA THR A 26 -5.17 -4.47 -14.76
C THR A 26 -4.88 -4.53 -13.27
N LEU A 27 -4.08 -5.49 -12.79
CA LEU A 27 -3.68 -5.55 -11.38
C LEU A 27 -2.93 -4.28 -10.96
N GLN A 28 -1.99 -3.79 -11.77
CA GLN A 28 -1.26 -2.56 -11.43
C GLN A 28 -2.18 -1.36 -11.30
N ARG A 29 -3.21 -1.26 -12.15
CA ARG A 29 -4.23 -0.21 -12.05
C ARG A 29 -5.12 -0.38 -10.82
N LEU A 30 -5.45 -1.61 -10.43
CA LEU A 30 -6.20 -1.87 -9.20
C LEU A 30 -5.38 -1.50 -7.97
N LEU A 31 -4.10 -1.90 -7.93
CA LEU A 31 -3.17 -1.53 -6.88
C LEU A 31 -3.03 -0.01 -6.78
N SER A 32 -2.85 0.70 -7.91
CA SER A 32 -2.74 2.15 -7.87
C SER A 32 -4.00 2.81 -7.30
N GLU A 33 -5.19 2.38 -7.73
CA GLU A 33 -6.43 2.91 -7.16
C GLU A 33 -6.56 2.55 -5.67
N ALA A 34 -6.16 1.35 -5.27
CA ALA A 34 -6.20 0.96 -3.86
C ALA A 34 -5.32 1.85 -2.99
N PHE A 35 -4.08 2.13 -3.39
CA PHE A 35 -3.19 3.04 -2.67
C PHE A 35 -3.67 4.50 -2.69
N ILE A 36 -4.30 4.95 -3.78
CA ILE A 36 -4.94 6.27 -3.85
C ILE A 36 -6.11 6.34 -2.85
N SER A 37 -6.96 5.32 -2.82
CA SER A 37 -8.11 5.22 -1.91
C SER A 37 -7.70 5.09 -0.44
N LEU A 38 -6.59 4.40 -0.15
CA LEU A 38 -6.03 4.29 1.21
C LEU A 38 -5.43 5.60 1.71
N ASN A 39 -5.09 6.54 0.83
CA ASN A 39 -4.58 7.83 1.25
C ASN A 39 -5.65 8.58 2.06
N LYS A 40 -5.28 9.01 3.27
CA LYS A 40 -6.17 9.62 4.28
C LYS A 40 -7.22 8.67 4.87
N ALA A 41 -7.18 7.37 4.55
CA ALA A 41 -8.04 6.40 5.20
C ALA A 41 -7.74 6.38 6.71
N SER A 42 -8.80 6.43 7.51
CA SER A 42 -8.70 6.47 8.98
C SER A 42 -9.49 5.32 9.59
N PHE A 43 -8.91 4.68 10.61
CA PHE A 43 -9.52 3.57 11.32
C PHE A 43 -9.02 3.53 12.77
N GLN A 44 -9.82 2.94 13.65
CA GLN A 44 -9.40 2.72 15.03
C GLN A 44 -8.46 1.51 15.10
N LEU A 45 -7.35 1.64 15.83
CA LEU A 45 -6.47 0.50 16.08
C LEU A 45 -7.14 -0.48 17.06
N PRO A 46 -6.98 -1.80 16.85
CA PRO A 46 -7.45 -2.78 17.82
C PRO A 46 -6.82 -2.53 19.19
N TYR A 47 -7.63 -2.64 20.25
CA TYR A 47 -7.18 -2.60 21.65
C TYR A 47 -6.57 -1.26 22.13
N GLU A 48 -6.70 -0.18 21.35
CA GLU A 48 -6.30 1.17 21.76
C GLU A 48 -7.38 2.22 21.44
N GLU A 49 -7.48 3.26 22.26
CA GLU A 49 -8.25 4.47 21.96
C GLU A 49 -7.45 5.41 21.04
N VAL A 50 -6.96 4.85 19.92
CA VAL A 50 -6.11 5.53 18.95
C VAL A 50 -6.70 5.35 17.55
N VAL A 51 -6.86 6.47 16.85
CA VAL A 51 -7.17 6.51 15.42
C VAL A 51 -5.85 6.53 14.65
N CYS A 52 -5.72 5.58 13.73
CA CYS A 52 -4.68 5.55 12.71
C CYS A 52 -5.22 6.18 11.43
N THR A 53 -4.52 7.18 10.90
CA THR A 53 -4.75 7.76 9.58
C THR A 53 -3.55 7.46 8.68
N LEU A 54 -3.78 6.88 7.51
CA LEU A 54 -2.72 6.58 6.57
C LEU A 54 -2.43 7.79 5.66
N GLU A 55 -1.17 8.09 5.45
CA GLU A 55 -0.69 9.02 4.42
C GLU A 55 0.15 8.21 3.44
N VAL A 56 -0.31 8.12 2.19
CA VAL A 56 0.31 7.27 1.17
C VAL A 56 1.10 8.13 0.21
N GLY A 57 2.32 7.70 -0.10
CA GLY A 57 3.14 8.28 -1.16
C GLY A 57 3.58 7.24 -2.18
N VAL A 58 3.97 7.71 -3.35
CA VAL A 58 4.44 6.89 -4.47
C VAL A 58 5.88 7.25 -4.79
N ALA A 59 6.67 6.26 -5.18
CA ALA A 59 8.04 6.49 -5.61
C ALA A 59 8.09 7.31 -6.91
N ASP A 60 9.08 8.17 -7.05
CA ASP A 60 9.48 8.77 -8.31
C ASP A 60 11.01 8.78 -8.43
N GLY A 61 11.58 7.64 -8.87
CA GLY A 61 13.03 7.48 -8.97
C GLY A 61 13.70 7.47 -7.59
N LYS A 62 14.41 8.54 -7.25
CA LYS A 62 15.13 8.69 -5.98
C LYS A 62 14.29 9.27 -4.85
N ASP A 63 13.10 9.74 -5.15
CA ASP A 63 12.24 10.40 -4.17
C ASP A 63 10.93 9.63 -3.96
N PHE A 64 10.21 10.01 -2.91
CA PHE A 64 8.83 9.62 -2.68
C PHE A 64 8.00 10.88 -2.49
N THR A 65 6.87 10.95 -3.19
CA THR A 65 5.95 12.08 -3.11
C THR A 65 4.60 11.57 -2.61
N PHE A 66 4.03 12.23 -1.59
CA PHE A 66 2.71 11.90 -1.10
C PHE A 66 1.67 12.04 -2.21
N LEU A 67 0.71 11.11 -2.26
CA LEU A 67 -0.30 11.03 -3.30
C LEU A 67 -1.28 12.20 -3.18
N GLY A 68 -1.00 13.29 -3.91
CA GLY A 68 -1.98 14.31 -4.27
C GLY A 68 -2.77 13.92 -5.53
N GLU A 69 -3.67 14.80 -5.94
CA GLU A 69 -4.43 14.61 -7.19
C GLU A 69 -3.50 14.55 -8.41
N GLU A 70 -2.44 15.37 -8.41
CA GLU A 70 -1.49 15.44 -9.51
C GLU A 70 -0.63 14.17 -9.61
N GLU A 71 -0.14 13.66 -8.48
CA GLU A 71 0.63 12.41 -8.40
C GLU A 71 -0.25 11.22 -8.80
N ALA A 72 -1.50 11.18 -8.32
CA ALA A 72 -2.47 10.16 -8.72
C ALA A 72 -2.72 10.18 -10.24
N ARG A 73 -2.88 11.36 -10.84
CA ARG A 73 -3.06 11.53 -12.29
C ARG A 73 -1.84 11.06 -13.08
N LYS A 74 -0.63 11.42 -12.64
CA LYS A 74 0.65 10.96 -13.24
C LYS A 74 0.80 9.44 -13.15
N LEU A 75 0.47 8.86 -12.00
CA LEU A 75 0.54 7.40 -11.79
C LEU A 75 -0.44 6.67 -12.71
N ARG A 76 -1.71 7.10 -12.75
CA ARG A 76 -2.73 6.55 -13.66
C ARG A 76 -2.31 6.63 -15.12
N LYS A 77 -1.77 7.78 -15.55
CA LYS A 77 -1.25 7.96 -16.92
C LYS A 77 -0.13 6.96 -17.23
N THR A 78 0.83 6.84 -16.32
CA THR A 78 1.97 5.91 -16.49
C THR A 78 1.50 4.46 -16.64
N LEU A 79 0.56 4.02 -15.79
CA LEU A 79 -0.01 2.66 -15.82
C LEU A 79 -1.01 2.42 -16.96
N LYS A 80 -1.47 3.48 -17.63
CA LYS A 80 -2.23 3.38 -18.87
C LYS A 80 -1.30 3.09 -20.05
N GLU A 81 -0.14 3.74 -20.07
CA GLU A 81 0.83 3.69 -21.18
C GLU A 81 1.73 2.47 -21.14
N ARG A 82 2.10 1.98 -19.96
CA ARG A 82 3.05 0.87 -19.81
C ARG A 82 2.82 0.05 -18.54
N ARG A 83 3.29 -1.19 -18.57
CA ARG A 83 3.44 -2.03 -17.38
C ARG A 83 4.78 -1.74 -16.71
N LEU A 84 4.79 -1.62 -15.39
CA LEU A 84 6.02 -1.46 -14.60
C LEU A 84 6.50 -2.83 -14.08
N PRO A 85 7.82 -3.07 -13.92
CA PRO A 85 8.33 -4.32 -13.36
C PRO A 85 8.01 -4.49 -11.86
N ARG A 86 7.71 -3.38 -11.17
CA ARG A 86 7.30 -3.32 -9.77
C ARG A 86 6.56 -2.01 -9.50
N LEU A 87 5.91 -1.94 -8.35
CA LEU A 87 5.37 -0.70 -7.80
C LEU A 87 5.96 -0.45 -6.41
N ASP A 88 6.38 0.77 -6.13
CA ASP A 88 6.96 1.19 -4.85
C ASP A 88 6.14 2.35 -4.26
N PHE A 89 5.67 2.17 -3.02
CA PHE A 89 4.92 3.14 -2.24
C PHE A 89 5.56 3.35 -0.87
N ILE A 90 5.28 4.50 -0.25
CA ILE A 90 5.45 4.70 1.20
C ILE A 90 4.08 4.82 1.84
N VAL A 91 3.98 4.33 3.07
CA VAL A 91 2.81 4.47 3.91
C VAL A 91 3.27 5.02 5.24
N TYR A 92 2.79 6.19 5.61
CA TYR A 92 2.97 6.76 6.93
C TYR A 92 1.68 6.58 7.73
N ALA A 93 1.73 5.78 8.79
CA ALA A 93 0.62 5.58 9.71
C ALA A 93 0.71 6.62 10.84
N ASN A 94 -0.17 7.62 10.79
CA ASN A 94 -0.26 8.71 11.75
C ASN A 94 -1.26 8.35 12.87
N TYR A 95 -0.84 8.48 14.13
CA TYR A 95 -1.64 8.06 15.27
C TYR A 95 -2.11 9.26 16.10
N ARG A 96 -3.40 9.30 16.42
CA ARG A 96 -4.01 10.31 17.31
C ARG A 96 -4.89 9.64 18.34
N ARG A 97 -4.86 10.11 19.58
CA ARG A 97 -5.80 9.64 20.61
C ARG A 97 -7.23 10.07 20.25
N SER A 98 -8.22 9.26 20.60
CA SER A 98 -9.64 9.52 20.27
C SER A 98 -10.34 10.53 21.21
N LEU A 99 -9.64 11.08 22.21
CA LEU A 99 -10.20 12.00 23.21
C LEU A 99 -10.12 13.48 22.77
N GLU A 100 -11.07 14.32 23.21
CA GLU A 100 -11.06 15.78 22.96
C GLU A 100 -9.72 16.41 23.40
N GLY A 101 -9.10 17.21 22.52
CA GLY A 101 -7.75 17.78 22.72
C GLY A 101 -6.60 16.86 22.28
N ALA A 102 -6.89 15.86 21.43
CA ALA A 102 -5.98 14.81 20.98
C ALA A 102 -4.58 15.29 20.57
N ARG A 103 -3.56 14.73 21.24
CA ARG A 103 -2.15 14.87 20.85
C ARG A 103 -1.79 13.83 19.80
N SER A 104 -0.98 14.24 18.83
CA SER A 104 -0.37 13.31 17.88
C SER A 104 0.65 12.42 18.60
N LEU A 105 0.65 11.14 18.28
CA LEU A 105 1.63 10.16 18.74
C LEU A 105 2.67 9.91 17.64
N TRP A 106 3.75 9.22 17.98
CA TRP A 106 4.81 8.84 17.03
C TRP A 106 4.29 7.82 16.01
N GLY A 107 4.20 8.23 14.75
CA GLY A 107 3.74 7.39 13.64
C GLY A 107 4.74 6.35 13.15
N ASP A 108 4.27 5.46 12.28
CA ASP A 108 5.07 4.44 11.60
C ASP A 108 5.30 4.80 10.13
N LEU A 109 6.56 4.82 9.71
CA LEU A 109 6.93 4.92 8.30
C LEU A 109 7.25 3.53 7.75
N GLN A 110 6.50 3.14 6.73
CA GLN A 110 6.59 1.85 6.06
C GLN A 110 6.82 2.09 4.57
N ARG A 111 7.57 1.20 3.93
CA ARG A 111 7.63 1.13 2.46
C ARG A 111 6.94 -0.15 2.01
N VAL A 112 6.19 -0.04 0.94
CA VAL A 112 5.48 -1.17 0.34
C VAL A 112 5.97 -1.34 -1.09
N ARG A 113 6.51 -2.51 -1.40
CA ARG A 113 6.92 -2.89 -2.76
C ARG A 113 6.05 -4.03 -3.26
N ILE A 114 5.54 -3.88 -4.47
CA ILE A 114 4.81 -4.93 -5.17
C ILE A 114 5.68 -5.44 -6.31
N VAL A 115 5.96 -6.74 -6.30
CA VAL A 115 6.68 -7.44 -7.37
C VAL A 115 5.77 -8.47 -8.04
N PHE A 116 6.09 -8.80 -9.30
CA PHE A 116 5.32 -9.72 -10.14
C PHE A 116 6.24 -10.88 -10.57
N PRO A 117 6.54 -11.84 -9.66
CA PRO A 117 7.60 -12.83 -9.87
C PRO A 117 7.22 -13.92 -10.87
N GLU A 118 5.95 -14.33 -10.90
CA GLU A 118 5.43 -15.38 -11.78
C GLU A 118 4.16 -14.86 -12.48
N GLU A 119 3.70 -15.60 -13.49
CA GLU A 119 2.43 -15.31 -14.15
C GLU A 119 1.28 -15.39 -13.13
N ASN A 120 0.33 -14.46 -13.23
CA ASN A 120 -0.87 -14.40 -12.39
C ASN A 120 -0.62 -14.35 -10.87
N THR A 121 0.60 -13.98 -10.44
CA THR A 121 0.94 -13.80 -9.03
C THR A 121 1.58 -12.43 -8.77
N ALA A 122 1.31 -11.89 -7.58
CA ALA A 122 1.99 -10.71 -7.08
C ALA A 122 2.36 -10.90 -5.62
N GLU A 123 3.52 -10.37 -5.22
CA GLU A 123 3.96 -10.33 -3.84
C GLU A 123 4.00 -8.87 -3.36
N ILE A 124 3.25 -8.58 -2.31
CA ILE A 124 3.20 -7.30 -1.61
C ILE A 124 4.14 -7.40 -0.42
N GLN A 125 5.26 -6.70 -0.45
CA GLN A 125 6.31 -6.72 0.55
C GLN A 125 6.29 -5.42 1.36
N VAL A 126 6.31 -5.53 2.68
CA VAL A 126 6.31 -4.40 3.62
C VAL A 126 7.64 -4.35 4.35
N PHE A 127 8.22 -3.14 4.37
CA PHE A 127 9.46 -2.82 5.05
C PHE A 127 9.17 -1.73 6.07
N HIS A 128 9.30 -2.04 7.35
CA HIS A 128 9.21 -1.03 8.39
C HIS A 128 10.52 -0.23 8.45
N PHE A 129 10.45 1.08 8.23
CA PHE A 129 11.61 1.98 8.27
C PHE A 129 11.80 2.61 9.65
N LYS A 130 10.73 3.15 10.23
CA LYS A 130 10.79 3.90 11.49
C LYS A 130 9.44 3.85 12.19
N GLY A 131 9.44 3.91 13.52
CA GLY A 131 8.23 4.19 14.30
C GLY A 131 8.05 3.28 15.50
N THR A 132 6.84 3.30 16.06
CA THR A 132 6.44 2.58 17.27
C THR A 132 5.85 1.19 17.00
N ARG A 133 5.60 0.82 15.74
CA ARG A 133 5.00 -0.47 15.33
C ARG A 133 3.63 -0.71 15.97
N ARG A 134 2.83 0.34 16.09
CA ARG A 134 1.46 0.25 16.63
C ARG A 134 0.49 -0.36 15.64
N LEU A 135 0.72 -0.19 14.34
CA LEU A 135 -0.02 -0.89 13.30
C LEU A 135 0.71 -2.20 12.98
N PRO A 136 0.13 -3.37 13.32
CA PRO A 136 0.67 -4.65 12.90
C PRO A 136 0.81 -4.72 11.37
N LEU A 137 1.92 -5.30 10.89
CA LEU A 137 2.20 -5.30 9.45
C LEU A 137 1.28 -6.23 8.66
N ASP A 138 0.77 -7.28 9.30
CA ASP A 138 -0.27 -8.17 8.76
C ASP A 138 -1.63 -7.46 8.66
N GLU A 139 -1.95 -6.57 9.60
CA GLU A 139 -3.14 -5.70 9.50
C GLU A 139 -3.01 -4.73 8.32
N LEU A 140 -1.84 -4.08 8.15
CA LEU A 140 -1.59 -3.23 6.98
C LEU A 140 -1.75 -4.01 5.66
N LEU A 141 -1.14 -5.21 5.58
CA LEU A 141 -1.26 -6.06 4.39
C LEU A 141 -2.71 -6.44 4.11
N SER A 142 -3.46 -6.82 5.14
CA SER A 142 -4.88 -7.15 5.03
C SER A 142 -5.67 -5.97 4.47
N ARG A 143 -5.45 -4.75 5.00
CA ARG A 143 -6.11 -3.53 4.51
C ARG A 143 -5.78 -3.21 3.05
N ILE A 144 -4.52 -3.39 2.64
CA ILE A 144 -4.12 -3.22 1.24
C ILE A 144 -4.87 -4.20 0.35
N ILE A 145 -4.90 -5.48 0.72
CA ILE A 145 -5.53 -6.53 -0.09
C ILE A 145 -7.05 -6.36 -0.14
N GLU A 146 -7.69 -6.01 0.98
CA GLU A 146 -9.11 -5.67 1.05
C GLU A 146 -9.44 -4.50 0.12
N GLN A 147 -8.64 -3.43 0.15
CA GLN A 147 -8.87 -2.32 -0.75
C GLN A 147 -8.71 -2.73 -2.22
N VAL A 148 -7.70 -3.54 -2.56
CA VAL A 148 -7.55 -4.08 -3.93
C VAL A 148 -8.76 -4.91 -4.36
N ARG A 149 -9.31 -5.73 -3.46
CA ARG A 149 -10.53 -6.52 -3.72
C ARG A 149 -11.75 -5.61 -3.94
N LEU A 150 -11.89 -4.54 -3.16
CA LEU A 150 -12.94 -3.54 -3.36
C LEU A 150 -12.81 -2.85 -4.73
N GLU A 151 -11.59 -2.47 -5.14
CA GLU A 151 -11.39 -1.89 -6.48
C GLU A 151 -11.65 -2.90 -7.60
N ALA A 152 -11.39 -4.20 -7.38
CA ALA A 152 -11.69 -5.25 -8.34
C ALA A 152 -13.22 -5.44 -8.50
N ASP A 153 -13.93 -5.50 -7.38
CA ASP A 153 -15.39 -5.62 -7.33
C ASP A 153 -16.09 -4.46 -8.04
N ARG A 154 -15.63 -3.22 -7.81
CA ARG A 154 -16.12 -2.02 -8.53
C ARG A 154 -15.97 -2.10 -10.05
N ARG A 155 -15.09 -2.97 -10.56
CA ARG A 155 -14.85 -3.21 -11.99
C ARG A 155 -15.40 -4.54 -12.47
N SER A 156 -16.18 -5.24 -11.65
CA SER A 156 -16.72 -6.58 -11.93
C SER A 156 -15.62 -7.61 -12.26
N LEU A 157 -14.46 -7.48 -11.64
CA LEU A 157 -13.34 -8.41 -11.78
C LEU A 157 -13.33 -9.42 -10.62
N PRO A 158 -12.87 -10.67 -10.85
CA PRO A 158 -12.66 -11.63 -9.77
C PRO A 158 -11.75 -11.04 -8.68
N PRO A 159 -12.07 -11.18 -7.39
CA PRO A 159 -11.25 -10.65 -6.32
C PRO A 159 -9.92 -11.42 -6.24
N PRO A 160 -8.77 -10.73 -6.08
CA PRO A 160 -7.50 -11.42 -5.87
C PRO A 160 -7.54 -12.32 -4.63
N GLN A 161 -7.00 -13.53 -4.77
CA GLN A 161 -6.97 -14.54 -3.72
C GLN A 161 -5.66 -14.49 -2.95
N ILE A 162 -5.71 -14.56 -1.63
CA ILE A 162 -4.50 -14.60 -0.79
C ILE A 162 -4.01 -16.05 -0.77
N SER A 163 -2.78 -16.28 -1.22
CA SER A 163 -2.14 -17.59 -1.12
C SER A 163 -1.21 -17.67 0.09
N VAL A 164 -0.60 -16.55 0.49
CA VAL A 164 0.27 -16.46 1.68
C VAL A 164 0.08 -15.10 2.34
N LEU A 165 0.03 -15.07 3.67
CA LEU A 165 0.14 -13.85 4.48
C LEU A 165 1.13 -14.12 5.62
N ARG A 166 2.21 -13.33 5.69
CA ARG A 166 3.19 -13.39 6.77
C ARG A 166 3.54 -12.00 7.26
N GLY A 167 3.27 -11.72 8.53
CA GLY A 167 3.69 -10.52 9.23
C GLY A 167 3.50 -10.71 10.73
N ARG A 168 4.37 -10.09 11.53
CA ARG A 168 4.16 -9.79 12.95
C ARG A 168 4.58 -8.34 13.16
#